data_AF-A0A1B7MR10-F1
#
_entry.id   AF-A0A1B7MR10-F1
#
_cell.length_a   1.000
_cell.length_b   1.000
_cell.length_c   1.000
_cell.angle_alpha   90.00
_cell.angle_beta   90.00
_cell.angle_gamma   90.00
#
_symmetry.space_group_name_H-M   'P 1'
#
loop_
_entity.id
_entity.type
_entity.pdbx_description
1 polymer ?
#
loop_
_entity_poly.entity_id
_entity_poly.type
_entity_poly.pdbx_seq_one_letter_code
_entity_poly.pdbx_strand_id
1 'polypeptide(L)'
;MNTFSTLISLALLISTRLALVQAAVYVTNPVQSTVCTGGQSCEVDWVDDGTSPLLSSIGESTVGLYNGEMVLVQSLTSVDVSSTHTLSFTPNPSAGPNGD
;
A
#
# COMPACT_ATOMS: atom_id res chain seq x y z
N MET A 1 47.38 4.88 10.84
CA MET A 1 46.16 5.39 11.53
C MET A 1 45.29 6.31 10.66
N ASN A 2 45.85 7.03 9.68
CA ASN A 2 45.08 8.01 8.89
C ASN A 2 44.15 7.36 7.85
N THR A 3 44.59 6.32 7.14
CA THR A 3 43.80 5.66 6.09
C THR A 3 42.54 4.97 6.63
N PHE A 4 42.64 4.38 7.83
CA PHE A 4 41.52 3.73 8.50
C PHE A 4 40.48 4.76 8.98
N SER A 5 40.95 5.89 9.51
CA SER A 5 40.08 7.01 9.92
C SER A 5 39.36 7.63 8.72
N THR A 6 40.03 7.79 7.57
CA THR A 6 39.39 8.30 6.34
C THR A 6 38.35 7.34 5.78
N LEU A 7 38.56 6.03 5.87
CA LEU A 7 37.58 5.03 5.42
C LEU A 7 36.32 5.04 6.30
N ILE A 8 36.49 5.19 7.62
CA ILE A 8 35.37 5.32 8.55
C ILE A 8 34.58 6.62 8.28
N SER A 9 35.26 7.75 8.10
CA SER A 9 34.59 9.02 7.79
C SER A 9 33.81 8.96 6.47
N LEU A 10 34.35 8.29 5.45
CA LEU A 10 33.68 8.12 4.16
C LEU A 10 32.47 7.20 4.27
N ALA A 11 32.58 6.09 5.01
CA ALA A 11 31.46 5.19 5.29
C ALA A 11 30.33 5.92 6.03
N LEU A 12 30.67 6.74 7.05
CA LEU A 12 29.68 7.50 7.82
C LEU A 12 28.93 8.53 6.94
N LEU A 13 29.65 9.22 6.04
CA LEU A 13 29.05 10.16 5.07
C LEU A 13 28.08 9.46 4.12
N ILE A 14 28.41 8.26 3.63
CA ILE A 14 27.53 7.48 2.75
C ILE A 14 26.28 7.01 3.51
N SER A 15 26.41 6.61 4.78
CA SER A 15 25.27 6.18 5.60
C SER A 15 24.22 7.28 5.82
N THR A 16 24.60 8.57 5.81
CA THR A 16 23.64 9.69 5.90
C THR A 16 22.71 9.84 4.70
N ARG A 17 22.96 9.12 3.60
CA ARG A 17 22.10 9.09 2.40
C ARG A 17 21.00 8.03 2.48
N LEU A 18 21.01 7.16 3.49
CA LEU A 18 19.95 6.19 3.73
C LEU A 18 18.80 6.90 4.47
N ALA A 19 17.87 7.46 3.72
CA ALA A 19 16.62 7.95 4.30
C ALA A 19 15.72 6.74 4.62
N LEU A 20 15.33 6.59 5.89
CA LEU A 20 14.22 5.72 6.26
C LEU A 20 12.94 6.41 5.77
N VAL A 21 12.40 5.93 4.66
CA VAL A 21 11.12 6.39 4.11
C VAL A 21 10.06 5.32 4.29
N GLN A 22 8.85 5.75 4.62
CA GLN A 22 7.69 4.87 4.69
C GLN A 22 6.83 5.10 3.46
N ALA A 23 6.76 4.09 2.59
CA ALA A 23 5.87 4.09 1.43
C ALA A 23 4.50 3.58 1.86
N ALA A 24 3.45 4.33 1.52
CA ALA A 24 2.08 3.90 1.70
C ALA A 24 1.25 4.32 0.49
N VAL A 25 0.36 3.44 0.05
CA VAL A 25 -0.65 3.77 -0.96
C VAL A 25 -1.68 4.69 -0.32
N TYR A 26 -1.90 5.87 -0.88
CA TYR A 26 -2.89 6.82 -0.38
C TYR A 26 -4.24 6.59 -1.06
N VAL A 27 -5.10 5.82 -0.40
CA VAL A 27 -6.44 5.47 -0.87
C VAL A 27 -7.40 6.66 -0.68
N THR A 28 -8.07 7.06 -1.74
CA THR A 28 -9.04 8.17 -1.78
C THR A 28 -10.49 7.69 -1.87
N ASN A 29 -10.70 6.40 -2.19
CA ASN A 29 -11.99 5.72 -2.17
C ASN A 29 -11.74 4.21 -1.95
N PRO A 30 -12.52 3.49 -1.14
CA PRO A 30 -13.62 3.97 -0.28
C PRO A 30 -13.14 4.85 0.88
N VAL A 31 -13.96 5.85 1.23
CA VAL A 31 -13.81 6.65 2.46
C VAL A 31 -14.84 6.19 3.51
N GLN A 32 -14.82 6.79 4.71
CA GLN A 32 -15.72 6.42 5.80
C GLN A 32 -17.22 6.43 5.43
N SER A 33 -17.65 7.31 4.52
CA SER A 33 -19.04 7.39 4.06
C SER A 33 -19.36 6.50 2.86
N THR A 34 -18.36 5.86 2.24
CA THR A 34 -18.58 4.97 1.08
C THR A 34 -19.11 3.63 1.56
N VAL A 35 -20.13 3.11 0.87
CA VAL A 35 -20.68 1.77 1.11
C VAL A 35 -20.54 0.94 -0.15
N CYS A 36 -19.77 -0.16 -0.06
CA CYS A 36 -19.74 -1.22 -1.06
C CYS A 36 -20.74 -2.32 -0.66
N THR A 37 -21.65 -2.70 -1.56
CA THR A 37 -22.60 -3.79 -1.30
C THR A 37 -22.06 -5.12 -1.80
N GLY A 38 -22.23 -6.19 -1.02
CA GLY A 38 -21.90 -7.55 -1.44
C GLY A 38 -22.58 -7.92 -2.77
N GLY A 39 -21.83 -8.57 -3.66
CA GLY A 39 -22.30 -8.99 -4.98
C GLY A 39 -22.40 -7.87 -6.01
N GLN A 40 -22.10 -6.62 -5.64
CA GLN A 40 -22.05 -5.48 -6.54
C GLN A 40 -20.60 -5.04 -6.75
N SER A 41 -20.30 -4.53 -7.94
CA SER A 41 -18.98 -3.97 -8.23
C SER A 41 -18.71 -2.77 -7.31
N CYS A 42 -17.53 -2.73 -6.73
CA CYS A 42 -16.99 -1.59 -6.00
C CYS A 42 -15.60 -1.24 -6.53
N GLU A 43 -15.17 -0.01 -6.29
CA GLU A 43 -13.88 0.49 -6.73
C GLU A 43 -13.06 0.93 -5.52
N VAL A 44 -11.75 0.72 -5.63
CA VAL A 44 -10.74 1.27 -4.72
C VAL A 44 -9.87 2.18 -5.56
N ASP A 45 -9.79 3.45 -5.20
CA ASP A 45 -9.01 4.45 -5.92
C ASP A 45 -7.90 5.00 -5.01
N TRP A 46 -6.78 5.32 -5.62
CA TRP A 46 -5.65 5.93 -4.94
C TRP A 46 -4.95 6.95 -5.84
N VAL A 47 -4.10 7.77 -5.23
CA VAL A 47 -3.34 8.82 -5.95
C VAL A 47 -1.87 8.77 -5.56
N ASP A 48 -1.00 9.08 -6.52
CA ASP A 48 0.38 9.48 -6.27
C ASP A 48 0.41 11.02 -6.18
N ASP A 49 0.73 11.56 -5.01
CA ASP A 49 0.78 13.00 -4.78
C ASP A 49 2.13 13.63 -5.19
N GLY A 50 3.05 12.83 -5.73
CA GLY A 50 4.39 13.25 -6.13
C GLY A 50 5.39 13.31 -4.98
N THR A 51 4.98 12.96 -3.75
CA THR A 51 5.87 12.91 -2.59
C THR A 51 6.60 11.58 -2.54
N SER A 52 7.93 11.61 -2.50
CA SER A 52 8.72 10.39 -2.36
C SER A 52 8.44 9.70 -1.02
N PRO A 53 8.28 8.36 -0.99
CA PRO A 53 8.44 7.43 -2.11
C PRO A 53 7.17 7.35 -3.00
N LEU A 54 7.38 7.44 -4.32
CA LEU A 54 6.33 7.40 -5.34
C LEU A 54 5.74 5.99 -5.47
N LEU A 55 4.53 5.85 -6.02
CA LEU A 55 3.92 4.55 -6.32
C LEU A 55 4.79 3.71 -7.27
N SER A 56 5.53 4.39 -8.16
CA SER A 56 6.53 3.75 -9.03
C SER A 56 7.65 3.02 -8.30
N SER A 57 7.89 3.33 -7.02
CA SER A 57 8.84 2.63 -6.16
C SER A 57 8.21 1.52 -5.31
N ILE A 58 6.89 1.41 -5.27
CA ILE A 58 6.15 0.37 -4.53
C ILE A 58 5.95 -0.87 -5.41
N GLY A 59 5.36 -0.72 -6.60
CA GLY A 59 5.13 -1.81 -7.55
C GLY A 59 3.94 -2.72 -7.19
N GLU A 60 4.08 -4.03 -7.44
CA GLU A 60 3.02 -5.00 -7.18
C GLU A 60 2.65 -5.08 -5.70
N SER A 61 1.35 -4.92 -5.42
CA SER A 61 0.79 -4.89 -4.07
C SER A 61 -0.35 -5.91 -3.94
N THR A 62 -0.37 -6.61 -2.82
CA THR A 62 -1.48 -7.50 -2.46
C THR A 62 -2.61 -6.67 -1.85
N VAL A 63 -3.85 -7.05 -2.14
CA VAL A 63 -5.03 -6.34 -1.63
C VAL A 63 -5.98 -7.36 -0.97
N GLY A 64 -6.59 -6.96 0.14
CA GLY A 64 -7.55 -7.79 0.86
C GLY A 64 -8.64 -6.95 1.49
N LEU A 65 -9.83 -7.52 1.59
CA LEU A 65 -10.93 -7.00 2.40
C LEU A 65 -10.79 -7.54 3.82
N TYR A 66 -10.78 -6.65 4.80
CA TYR A 66 -10.60 -6.97 6.21
C TYR A 66 -11.79 -6.52 7.05
N ASN A 67 -12.04 -7.20 8.15
CA ASN A 67 -13.03 -6.84 9.15
C ASN A 67 -12.38 -6.67 10.53
N GLY A 68 -12.83 -5.67 11.30
CA GLY A 68 -12.41 -5.46 12.69
C GLY A 68 -10.90 -5.33 12.86
N GLU A 69 -10.31 -6.18 13.70
CA GLU A 69 -8.88 -6.23 14.01
C GLU A 69 -8.05 -6.87 12.88
N MET A 70 -8.21 -6.39 11.65
CA MET A 70 -7.48 -6.88 10.47
C MET A 70 -7.70 -8.38 10.18
N VAL A 71 -8.91 -8.90 10.43
CA VAL A 71 -9.27 -10.26 10.02
C VAL A 71 -9.54 -10.28 8.52
N LEU A 72 -8.72 -10.99 7.76
CA LEU A 72 -8.90 -11.14 6.31
C LEU A 72 -10.19 -11.92 6.03
N VAL A 73 -11.13 -11.30 5.32
CA VAL A 73 -12.42 -11.92 4.96
C VAL A 73 -12.52 -12.21 3.46
N GLN A 74 -11.72 -11.57 2.63
CA GLN A 74 -11.60 -11.87 1.20
C GLN A 74 -10.26 -11.38 0.64
N SER A 75 -9.47 -12.29 0.07
CA SER A 75 -8.31 -11.91 -0.74
C SER A 75 -8.77 -11.38 -2.10
N LEU A 76 -8.17 -10.28 -2.56
CA LEU A 76 -8.40 -9.72 -3.88
C LEU A 76 -7.20 -10.00 -4.79
N THR A 77 -7.38 -9.78 -6.09
CA THR A 77 -6.29 -9.88 -7.06
C THR A 77 -5.22 -8.83 -6.73
N SER A 78 -3.95 -9.24 -6.72
CA SER A 78 -2.83 -8.30 -6.61
C SER A 78 -2.88 -7.28 -7.74
N VAL A 79 -2.44 -6.06 -7.45
CA VAL A 79 -2.45 -4.96 -8.39
C VAL A 79 -1.11 -4.25 -8.36
N ASP A 80 -0.60 -3.89 -9.54
CA ASP A 80 0.58 -3.05 -9.66
C ASP A 80 0.20 -1.59 -9.52
N VAL A 81 0.45 -1.01 -8.34
CA VAL A 81 0.12 0.39 -8.05
C VAL A 81 1.05 1.37 -8.76
N SER A 82 2.18 0.89 -9.31
CA SER A 82 3.08 1.74 -10.10
C SER A 82 2.49 2.17 -11.44
N SER A 83 1.52 1.39 -11.95
CA SER A 83 0.94 1.56 -13.28
C SER A 83 -0.57 1.75 -13.28
N THR A 84 -1.23 1.57 -12.14
CA THR A 84 -2.69 1.68 -11.98
C THR A 84 -3.06 2.57 -10.79
N HIS A 85 -4.25 3.17 -10.86
CA HIS A 85 -4.77 4.10 -9.84
C HIS A 85 -6.15 3.71 -9.33
N THR A 86 -6.66 2.58 -9.80
CA THR A 86 -7.96 2.05 -9.43
C THR A 86 -7.96 0.53 -9.50
N LEU A 87 -8.72 -0.10 -8.61
CA LEU A 87 -9.01 -1.52 -8.58
C LEU A 87 -10.51 -1.73 -8.47
N SER A 88 -11.09 -2.39 -9.47
CA SER A 88 -12.47 -2.87 -9.39
C SER A 88 -12.52 -4.27 -8.75
N PHE A 89 -13.40 -4.46 -7.78
CA PHE A 89 -13.64 -5.75 -7.15
C PHE A 89 -15.11 -5.92 -6.74
N THR A 90 -15.54 -7.17 -6.56
CA THR A 90 -16.87 -7.49 -6.05
C THR A 90 -16.73 -8.09 -4.64
N PRO A 91 -17.24 -7.43 -3.59
CA PRO A 91 -17.25 -8.03 -2.27
C PRO A 91 -18.13 -9.29 -2.26
N ASN A 92 -17.63 -10.36 -1.66
CA ASN A 92 -18.40 -11.58 -1.44
C ASN A 92 -19.54 -11.27 -0.44
N PRO A 93 -20.82 -11.51 -0.78
CA PRO A 93 -21.95 -11.29 0.13
C PRO A 93 -21.82 -12.04 1.46
N SER A 94 -21.17 -13.21 1.45
CA SER A 94 -20.94 -14.04 2.65
C SER A 94 -19.62 -13.70 3.37
N ALA A 95 -18.95 -12.59 3.05
CA ALA A 95 -17.71 -12.19 3.71
C ALA A 95 -17.96 -11.63 5.13
N GLY A 96 -17.23 -12.15 6.12
CA GLY A 96 -17.26 -11.68 7.50
C GLY A 96 -18.34 -12.32 8.37
N PRO A 97 -18.44 -11.91 9.66
CA PRO A 97 -19.27 -12.63 10.65
C PRO A 97 -20.78 -12.63 10.42
N ASN A 98 -21.28 -11.74 9.57
CA ASN A 98 -22.71 -11.60 9.25
C ASN A 98 -23.06 -12.14 7.86
N GLY A 99 -22.10 -12.76 7.17
CA GLY A 99 -22.35 -13.44 5.90
C GLY A 99 -22.92 -14.82 6.17
N ASP A 100 -24.19 -15.03 5.82
CA ASP A 100 -24.80 -16.37 5.80
C ASP A 100 -24.19 -17.25 4.68
#